data_AF-A0A7C5R5L8-F1
#
_entry.id   AF-A0A7C5R5L8-F1
#
_cell.length_a   1.000
_cell.length_b   1.000
_cell.length_c   1.000
_cell.angle_alpha   90.00
_cell.angle_beta   90.00
_cell.angle_gamma   90.00
#
_symmetry.space_group_name_H-M   'P 1'
#
loop_
_entity.id
_entity.type
_entity.pdbx_description
1 polymer ?
#
loop_
_entity_poly.entity_id
_entity_poly.type
_entity_poly.pdbx_seq_one_letter_code
_entity_poly.pdbx_strand_id
1 'polypeptide(L)'
;MFDIGMTELLVIGIVALIVVGPKDLPGLFRTLGRFTARARALGREFTRAMNEAADESGMKDVARDLKKATDPKSMGLDALKDAADKFEKWDPTAHPAAEHGKEVLEKSQKNAAAKAAERAAEPAQAQSMPEPASEPDPQAQPTGKSDA
;
A
#
# COMPACT_ATOMS: atom_id res chain seq x y z
N MET A 1 -1.50 3.37 6.75
CA MET A 1 -1.45 4.47 5.76
C MET A 1 -0.07 5.16 5.68
N PHE A 2 1.01 4.47 6.05
CA PHE A 2 2.39 4.87 5.76
C PHE A 2 3.12 3.67 5.14
N ASP A 3 2.85 3.40 3.88
CA ASP A 3 3.51 2.37 3.09
C ASP A 3 4.83 2.93 2.54
N ILE A 4 5.73 3.39 3.43
CA ILE A 4 7.07 3.83 3.00
C ILE A 4 7.91 2.57 2.80
N GLY A 5 7.73 1.96 1.63
CA GLY A 5 8.55 0.86 1.15
C GLY A 5 9.89 1.35 0.60
N MET A 6 10.73 0.38 0.20
CA MET A 6 12.00 0.67 -0.48
C MET A 6 11.79 1.46 -1.78
N THR A 7 10.67 1.24 -2.47
CA THR A 7 10.29 1.94 -3.70
C THR A 7 9.99 3.41 -3.45
N GLU A 8 9.14 3.75 -2.47
CA GLU A 8 8.86 5.13 -2.06
C GLU A 8 10.13 5.87 -1.63
N LEU A 9 11.01 5.21 -0.87
CA LEU A 9 12.27 5.82 -0.42
C LEU A 9 13.19 6.14 -1.61
N LEU A 10 13.20 5.27 -2.64
CA LEU A 10 13.93 5.52 -3.89
C LEU A 10 13.34 6.71 -4.66
N VAL A 11 12.01 6.81 -4.77
CA VAL A 11 11.34 7.96 -5.41
C VAL A 11 11.67 9.26 -4.69
N ILE A 12 11.58 9.28 -3.36
CA ILE A 12 11.95 10.45 -2.53
C ILE A 12 13.43 10.79 -2.73
N GLY A 13 14.32 9.78 -2.81
CA GLY A 13 15.73 9.97 -3.10
C GLY A 13 15.98 10.66 -4.44
N ILE A 14 15.28 10.24 -5.51
CA ILE A 14 15.37 10.88 -6.83
C ILE A 14 14.87 12.33 -6.77
N VAL A 15 13.72 12.58 -6.13
CA VAL A 15 13.19 13.95 -5.99
C VAL A 15 14.16 14.83 -5.21
N ALA A 16 14.75 14.31 -4.13
CA ALA A 16 15.76 15.04 -3.36
C ALA A 16 17.02 15.35 -4.18
N LEU A 17 17.47 14.44 -5.05
CA LEU A 17 18.59 14.68 -5.97
C LEU A 17 18.28 15.81 -6.97
N ILE A 18 17.04 15.92 -7.44
CA ILE A 18 16.64 16.97 -8.39
C ILE A 18 16.53 18.33 -7.68
N VAL A 19 15.89 18.36 -6.52
CA VAL A 19 15.58 19.61 -5.79
C VAL A 19 16.81 20.20 -5.11
N VAL A 20 17.58 19.35 -4.41
CA VAL A 20 18.76 19.78 -3.64
C VAL A 20 20.02 19.71 -4.50
N GLY A 21 20.08 18.75 -5.43
CA GLY A 21 21.26 18.50 -6.25
C GLY A 21 22.10 17.32 -5.72
N PRO A 22 22.71 16.52 -6.62
CA PRO A 22 23.50 15.34 -6.25
C PRO A 22 24.79 15.67 -5.49
N LYS A 23 25.30 16.90 -5.64
CA LYS A 23 26.53 17.36 -4.96
C LYS A 23 26.27 17.87 -3.54
N ASP A 24 25.09 18.43 -3.28
CA ASP A 24 24.79 19.09 -2.01
C ASP A 24 24.16 18.15 -0.98
N LEU A 25 23.40 17.14 -1.42
CA LEU A 25 22.89 16.05 -0.57
C LEU A 25 23.96 15.39 0.32
N PRO A 26 25.13 14.95 -0.19
CA PRO A 26 26.16 14.34 0.64
C PRO A 26 26.81 15.32 1.63
N GLY A 27 26.75 16.63 1.36
CA GLY A 27 27.12 17.67 2.33
C GLY A 27 26.08 17.80 3.44
N LEU A 28 24.80 17.84 3.07
CA LEU A 28 23.67 17.95 3.99
C LEU A 28 23.61 16.77 4.97
N PHE A 29 23.77 15.53 4.48
CA PHE A 29 23.83 14.33 5.32
C PHE A 29 25.02 14.36 6.30
N ARG A 30 26.17 14.89 5.91
CA ARG A 30 27.33 15.03 6.80
C ARG A 30 27.04 16.03 7.93
N THR A 31 26.38 17.14 7.62
CA THR A 31 25.99 18.15 8.60
C THR A 31 24.94 17.62 9.56
N LEU A 32 23.86 17.03 9.02
CA LEU A 32 22.80 16.41 9.80
C LEU A 32 23.34 15.27 10.67
N GLY A 33 24.20 14.43 10.09
CA GLY A 33 24.86 13.33 10.79
C GLY A 33 25.72 13.80 11.96
N ARG A 34 26.46 14.91 11.81
CA ARG A 34 27.23 15.50 12.91
C ARG A 34 26.33 16.02 14.03
N PHE A 35 25.21 16.63 13.70
CA PHE A 35 24.22 17.08 14.68
C PHE A 35 23.61 15.91 15.44
N THR A 36 23.12 14.89 14.72
CA THR A 36 22.58 13.67 15.31
C THR A 36 23.62 12.92 16.15
N ALA A 37 24.89 12.89 15.72
CA ALA A 37 25.97 12.25 16.48
C ALA A 37 26.20 12.95 17.84
N ARG A 38 26.16 14.29 17.85
CA ARG A 38 26.25 15.07 19.10
C ARG A 38 25.04 14.85 19.99
N ALA A 39 23.83 14.90 19.43
CA ALA A 39 22.60 14.61 20.19
C ALA A 39 22.61 13.19 20.78
N ARG A 40 23.09 12.20 20.02
CA ARG A 40 23.26 10.82 20.49
C ARG A 40 24.34 10.71 21.57
N ALA A 41 25.41 11.49 21.50
CA ALA A 41 26.44 11.54 22.53
C ALA A 41 25.89 12.08 23.85
N LEU A 42 25.21 13.23 23.79
CA LEU A 42 24.50 13.81 24.93
C LEU A 42 23.50 12.81 25.52
N GLY A 43 22.66 12.19 24.68
CA GLY A 43 21.70 11.19 25.13
C GLY A 43 22.34 10.02 25.87
N ARG A 44 23.54 9.57 25.47
CA ARG A 44 24.27 8.53 26.21
C ARG A 44 24.74 9.02 27.59
N GLU A 45 25.22 10.26 27.67
CA GLU A 45 25.66 10.88 28.92
C GLU A 45 24.48 11.08 29.88
N PHE A 46 23.33 11.56 29.38
CA PHE A 46 22.09 11.69 30.13
C PHE A 46 21.59 10.34 30.64
N THR A 47 21.54 9.31 29.79
CA THR A 47 21.15 7.97 30.22
C THR A 47 22.09 7.43 31.30
N ARG A 48 23.40 7.69 31.19
CA ARG A 48 24.37 7.25 32.20
C ARG A 48 24.16 7.98 33.53
N ALA A 49 23.97 9.30 33.51
CA ALA A 49 23.69 10.10 34.71
C ALA A 49 22.34 9.76 35.34
N MET A 50 21.30 9.53 34.52
CA MET A 50 19.98 9.10 34.99
C MET A 50 20.01 7.70 35.59
N ASN A 51 20.76 6.76 35.02
CA ASN A 51 20.91 5.43 35.61
C ASN A 51 21.62 5.49 36.97
N GLU A 52 22.66 6.32 37.10
CA GLU A 52 23.35 6.55 38.38
C GLU A 52 22.40 7.16 39.42
N ALA A 53 21.64 8.20 39.04
CA ALA A 53 20.67 8.84 39.93
C ALA A 53 19.47 7.94 40.27
N ALA A 54 19.00 7.12 39.31
CA ALA A 54 17.90 6.19 39.51
C ALA A 54 18.28 5.02 40.42
N ASP A 55 19.55 4.62 40.40
CA ASP A 55 20.10 3.61 41.32
C ASP A 55 20.09 4.11 42.77
N GLU A 56 20.24 5.41 42.99
CA GLU A 56 20.08 6.07 44.30
C GLU A 56 18.62 6.34 44.68
N SER A 57 17.74 6.61 43.70
CA SER A 57 16.35 7.03 43.94
C SER A 57 15.30 5.91 43.84
N GLY A 58 15.71 4.65 43.64
CA GLY A 58 14.78 3.51 43.52
C GLY A 58 13.96 3.47 42.23
N MET A 59 14.28 4.28 41.22
CA MET A 59 13.56 4.41 39.94
C MET A 59 14.00 3.36 38.90
N LYS A 60 14.62 2.27 39.38
CA LYS A 60 15.27 1.24 38.56
C LYS A 60 14.28 0.44 37.73
N ASP A 61 13.08 0.22 38.26
CA ASP A 61 12.02 -0.53 37.58
C ASP A 61 11.45 0.24 36.38
N VAL A 62 11.26 1.55 36.52
CA VAL A 62 10.78 2.40 35.42
C VAL A 62 11.81 2.49 34.30
N ALA A 63 13.10 2.65 34.63
CA ALA A 63 14.17 2.60 33.64
C ALA A 63 14.22 1.24 32.92
N ARG A 64 13.96 0.14 33.64
CA ARG A 64 13.92 -1.23 33.08
C ARG A 64 12.77 -1.41 32.10
N ASP A 65 11.59 -0.93 32.45
CA ASP A 65 10.40 -1.06 31.62
C ASP A 65 10.47 -0.17 30.37
N LEU A 66 10.97 1.06 30.49
CA LEU A 66 11.30 1.90 29.33
C LEU A 66 12.35 1.24 28.42
N LYS A 67 13.37 0.60 29.00
CA LYS A 67 14.40 -0.10 28.22
C LYS A 67 13.84 -1.33 27.51
N LYS A 68 12.92 -2.09 28.13
CA LYS A 68 12.22 -3.20 27.48
C LYS A 68 11.30 -2.73 26.36
N ALA A 69 10.60 -1.60 26.56
CA ALA A 69 9.71 -1.02 25.57
C ALA A 69 10.47 -0.45 24.35
N THR A 70 11.71 -0.02 24.53
CA THR A 70 12.57 0.56 23.49
C THR A 70 13.62 -0.41 22.94
N ASP A 71 13.65 -1.67 23.40
CA ASP A 71 14.64 -2.64 22.95
C ASP A 71 14.34 -3.02 21.47
N PRO A 72 15.26 -2.74 20.53
CA PRO A 72 15.03 -3.05 19.12
C PRO A 72 14.91 -4.57 18.86
N LYS A 73 15.34 -5.43 19.80
CA LYS A 73 15.07 -6.87 19.71
C LYS A 73 13.56 -7.17 19.82
N SER A 74 12.81 -6.56 20.72
CA SER A 74 11.37 -6.84 20.81
C SER A 74 10.58 -6.28 19.62
N MET A 75 11.05 -5.19 19.02
CA MET A 75 10.36 -4.57 17.88
C MET A 75 10.75 -5.15 16.51
N GLY A 76 12.01 -5.58 16.35
CA GLY A 76 12.55 -5.99 15.04
C GLY A 76 12.88 -7.47 14.90
N LEU A 77 13.25 -8.16 15.99
CA LEU A 77 13.59 -9.59 15.90
C LEU A 77 12.35 -10.46 15.69
N ASP A 78 11.21 -10.09 16.27
CA ASP A 78 9.96 -10.86 16.08
C ASP A 78 9.46 -10.74 14.64
N ALA A 79 9.53 -9.55 14.05
CA ALA A 79 9.20 -9.34 12.63
C ALA A 79 10.19 -10.05 11.69
N LEU A 80 11.49 -10.03 12.03
CA LEU A 80 12.52 -10.73 11.25
C LEU A 80 12.40 -12.25 11.36
N LYS A 81 12.03 -12.76 12.54
CA LYS A 81 11.80 -14.18 12.80
C LYS A 81 10.52 -14.66 12.10
N ASP A 82 9.46 -13.86 12.14
CA ASP A 82 8.21 -14.17 11.42
C ASP A 82 8.42 -14.12 9.89
N ALA A 83 9.24 -13.19 9.40
CA ALA A 83 9.65 -13.16 7.99
C ALA A 83 10.53 -14.36 7.60
N ALA A 84 11.46 -14.77 8.46
CA ALA A 84 12.28 -15.96 8.26
C ALA A 84 11.44 -17.24 8.25
N ASP A 85 10.52 -17.39 9.21
CA ASP A 85 9.60 -18.54 9.29
C ASP A 85 8.67 -18.62 8.07
N LYS A 86 8.21 -17.46 7.54
CA LYS A 86 7.42 -17.41 6.30
C LYS A 86 8.23 -17.75 5.07
N PHE A 87 9.51 -17.36 5.03
CA PHE A 87 10.41 -17.69 3.93
C PHE A 87 10.80 -19.18 3.94
N GLU A 88 11.00 -19.77 5.12
CA GLU A 88 11.28 -21.21 5.26
C GLU A 88 10.07 -22.07 4.87
N LYS A 89 8.84 -21.60 5.13
CA LYS A 89 7.59 -22.25 4.72
C LYS A 89 7.17 -21.91 3.28
N TRP A 90 7.88 -21.01 2.60
CA TRP A 90 7.58 -20.67 1.23
C TRP A 90 8.10 -21.75 0.30
N ASP A 91 7.18 -22.58 -0.19
CA ASP A 91 7.44 -23.57 -1.23
C ASP A 91 7.16 -22.93 -2.61
N PRO A 92 8.18 -22.63 -3.43
CA PRO A 92 8.00 -22.06 -4.77
C PRO A 92 7.35 -23.04 -5.77
N THR A 93 7.07 -24.28 -5.36
CA THR A 93 6.40 -25.31 -6.16
C THR A 93 4.99 -25.66 -5.68
N ALA A 94 4.54 -25.09 -4.56
CA ALA A 94 3.16 -25.23 -4.10
C ALA A 94 2.23 -24.32 -4.93
N HIS A 95 1.76 -24.83 -6.06
CA HIS A 95 0.72 -24.18 -6.87
C HIS A 95 -0.63 -24.17 -6.13
N PRO A 96 -1.19 -23.01 -5.69
CA PRO A 96 -2.55 -22.94 -5.17
C PRO A 96 -3.58 -22.79 -6.30
N ALA A 97 -3.19 -23.06 -7.55
CA ALA A 97 -4.03 -22.84 -8.73
C ALA A 97 -4.96 -24.04 -9.05
N ALA A 98 -4.69 -25.22 -8.50
CA ALA A 98 -5.43 -26.44 -8.86
C ALA A 98 -6.72 -26.65 -8.05
N GLU A 99 -6.82 -26.12 -6.83
CA GLU A 99 -7.99 -26.30 -5.95
C GLU A 99 -9.07 -25.22 -6.20
N HIS A 100 -8.66 -23.96 -6.38
CA HIS A 100 -9.61 -22.86 -6.67
C HIS A 100 -10.25 -22.97 -8.07
N GLY A 101 -9.54 -23.56 -9.04
CA GLY A 101 -10.08 -23.76 -10.38
C GLY A 101 -11.23 -24.77 -10.43
N LYS A 102 -11.22 -25.79 -9.56
CA LYS A 102 -12.24 -26.85 -9.54
C LYS A 102 -13.53 -26.38 -8.90
N GLU A 103 -13.45 -25.62 -7.80
CA GLU A 103 -14.65 -25.10 -7.11
C GLU A 103 -15.41 -24.07 -7.96
N VAL A 104 -14.67 -23.21 -8.67
CA VAL A 104 -15.27 -22.20 -9.57
C VAL A 104 -15.92 -22.86 -10.78
N LEU A 105 -15.33 -23.92 -11.35
CA LEU A 105 -15.92 -24.66 -12.46
C LEU A 105 -17.21 -25.39 -12.05
N GLU A 106 -17.24 -25.99 -10.86
CA GLU A 106 -18.40 -26.74 -10.39
C GLU A 106 -19.59 -25.81 -10.06
N LYS A 107 -19.32 -24.67 -9.42
CA LYS A 107 -20.35 -23.64 -9.15
C LYS A 107 -20.89 -23.01 -10.43
N SER A 108 -20.02 -22.74 -11.41
CA SER A 108 -20.43 -22.16 -12.70
C SER A 108 -21.31 -23.12 -13.51
N GLN A 109 -20.99 -24.42 -13.50
CA GLN A 109 -21.80 -25.43 -14.20
C GLN A 109 -23.17 -25.66 -13.54
N LYS A 110 -23.24 -25.69 -12.20
CA LYS A 110 -24.51 -25.81 -11.47
C LYS A 110 -25.43 -24.59 -11.71
N ASN A 111 -24.86 -23.39 -11.73
CA ASN A 111 -25.61 -22.16 -12.02
C ASN A 111 -26.06 -22.07 -13.49
N ALA A 112 -25.23 -22.53 -14.43
CA ALA A 112 -25.61 -22.59 -15.84
C ALA A 112 -26.74 -23.60 -16.10
N ALA A 113 -26.71 -24.76 -15.44
CA ALA A 113 -27.76 -25.77 -15.54
C ALA A 113 -29.09 -25.27 -14.92
N ALA A 114 -29.03 -24.60 -13.76
CA ALA A 114 -30.22 -24.00 -13.13
C ALA A 114 -30.83 -22.90 -14.01
N LYS A 115 -29.99 -22.03 -14.59
CA LYS A 115 -30.44 -20.93 -15.46
C LYS A 115 -30.99 -21.43 -16.80
N ALA A 116 -30.51 -22.56 -17.31
CA ALA A 116 -31.04 -23.19 -18.51
C ALA A 116 -32.41 -23.86 -18.25
N ALA A 117 -32.60 -24.45 -17.07
CA ALA A 117 -33.88 -25.02 -16.66
C ALA A 117 -34.96 -23.94 -16.44
N GLU A 118 -34.59 -22.79 -15.86
CA GLU A 118 -35.48 -21.64 -15.67
C GLU A 118 -35.92 -21.03 -17.02
N ARG A 119 -34.99 -20.93 -17.98
CA ARG A 119 -35.27 -20.40 -19.33
C ARG A 119 -36.09 -21.35 -20.22
N ALA A 120 -36.21 -22.63 -19.86
CA ALA A 120 -37.04 -23.61 -20.56
C ALA A 120 -38.47 -23.69 -20.00
N ALA A 121 -38.77 -23.00 -18.90
CA ALA A 121 -40.07 -23.02 -18.23
C ALA A 121 -40.91 -21.75 -18.42
N GLU A 122 -40.43 -20.75 -19.18
CA GLU A 122 -41.20 -19.54 -19.50
C GLU A 122 -41.74 -19.59 -20.94
N PRO A 123 -43.07 -19.62 -21.15
CA PRO A 123 -43.68 -19.72 -22.48
C PRO A 123 -43.73 -18.37 -23.19
N ALA A 124 -43.61 -18.46 -24.52
CA ALA A 124 -43.70 -17.41 -25.52
C ALA A 124 -44.72 -16.28 -25.23
N GLN A 125 -44.21 -15.03 -25.17
CA GLN A 125 -44.92 -13.84 -25.64
C GLN A 125 -44.02 -13.21 -26.71
N ALA A 126 -44.24 -13.54 -27.99
CA ALA A 126 -45.15 -12.82 -28.89
C ALA A 126 -44.63 -11.41 -29.24
N GLN A 127 -43.80 -11.38 -30.28
CA GLN A 127 -43.81 -10.45 -31.41
C GLN A 127 -44.41 -9.04 -31.19
N SER A 128 -43.56 -8.03 -31.23
CA SER A 128 -43.89 -6.76 -31.89
C SER A 128 -42.62 -5.99 -32.28
N MET A 129 -42.18 -6.19 -33.52
CA MET A 129 -41.55 -5.19 -34.38
C MET A 129 -42.40 -5.19 -35.67
N PRO A 130 -42.65 -4.05 -36.34
CA PRO A 130 -41.62 -3.14 -36.88
C PRO A 130 -41.96 -1.65 -36.59
N GLU A 131 -41.11 -0.66 -36.85
CA GLU A 131 -40.99 0.01 -38.15
C GLU A 131 -39.86 1.08 -38.12
N PRO A 132 -39.16 1.35 -39.24
CA PRO A 132 -37.90 2.11 -39.28
C PRO A 132 -38.05 3.60 -39.65
N ALA A 133 -37.08 4.38 -39.18
CA ALA A 133 -36.50 5.64 -39.71
C ALA A 133 -37.41 6.70 -40.38
N SER A 134 -37.43 7.92 -39.82
CA SER A 134 -37.36 9.21 -40.56
C SER A 134 -37.10 10.39 -39.59
N GLU A 135 -36.00 11.10 -39.82
CA GLU A 135 -35.52 12.38 -39.23
C GLU A 135 -36.42 13.59 -39.63
N PRO A 136 -36.33 14.80 -39.00
CA PRO A 136 -35.32 15.77 -39.46
C PRO A 136 -34.79 16.84 -38.44
N ASP A 137 -33.49 17.14 -38.60
CA ASP A 137 -32.86 18.48 -38.79
C ASP A 137 -33.04 19.62 -37.74
N PRO A 138 -31.92 20.22 -37.27
CA PRO A 138 -31.92 21.61 -36.83
C PRO A 138 -30.92 22.47 -37.63
N GLN A 139 -31.34 22.98 -38.79
CA GLN A 139 -30.66 24.07 -39.48
C GLN A 139 -30.93 25.41 -38.78
N ALA A 140 -29.87 25.90 -38.15
CA ALA A 140 -29.78 27.23 -37.59
C ALA A 140 -29.61 28.29 -38.70
N GLN A 141 -30.56 29.23 -38.71
CA GLN A 141 -30.44 30.68 -38.98
C GLN A 141 -29.77 31.17 -40.28
N PRO A 142 -30.48 31.99 -41.09
CA PRO A 142 -29.88 32.72 -42.20
C PRO A 142 -29.15 33.97 -41.71
N THR A 143 -27.84 34.07 -41.98
CA THR A 143 -27.11 35.34 -41.93
C THR A 143 -27.17 36.00 -43.31
N GLY A 144 -27.95 37.07 -43.41
CA GLY A 144 -28.03 37.90 -44.60
C GLY A 144 -28.07 39.37 -44.22
N LYS A 145 -26.91 40.04 -44.24
CA LYS A 145 -26.63 41.25 -45.04
C LYS A 145 -25.37 41.96 -44.55
N SER A 146 -24.39 41.98 -45.43
CA SER A 146 -23.34 43.00 -45.55
C SER A 146 -23.67 43.84 -46.78
N ASP A 147 -23.38 45.14 -46.70
CA ASP A 147 -23.13 46.12 -47.77
C ASP A 147 -24.27 46.55 -48.71
N ALA A 148 -24.75 47.79 -48.50
CA ALA A 148 -24.75 48.92 -49.43
C ALA A 148 -25.74 50.01 -48.98
#